data_AF-A0A7S3YTZ8-F1
#
_entry.id   AF-A0A7S3YTZ8-F1
#
_cell.length_a   1.000
_cell.length_b   1.000
_cell.length_c   1.000
_cell.angle_alpha   90.00
_cell.angle_beta   90.00
_cell.angle_gamma   90.00
#
_symmetry.space_group_name_H-M   'P 1'
#
loop_
_entity.id
_entity.type
_entity.pdbx_description
1 polymer ?
#
loop_
_entity_poly.entity_id
_entity_poly.type
_entity_poly.pdbx_seq_one_letter_code
_entity_poly.pdbx_strand_id
1 'polypeptide(L)'
;MEMVGILVDLYVDIESGENQFFGKFRTRWHISEVLKLLWKSPRHSEALKRLEPSRSLRFINMLANDAIWLLDESLKKLEEIHKYQADEKAAVAAGGEPPQRSAQEQRDFRQLEGQLESTMRLANASVELMWLVSRSHVTPFTDDIMVERMAQMVSYYISKLNGKQVSNLKVENPKKYQFKPRTLLRHMIGIFLQLAVSKRFLESVAEDERSYDQKVFRRAARTMRNKGIAPEKEVASFEGFLTTIEEIAAKSRSTNADGDEDEDDIPDKYLDPLMATVMRHPVRLPSSKMVMDRAVIMRHLLNDETDPFNRAKLTSDMLEDVPELKAEIEAFMQQRESKTTTSSGGGGGGDQKEK
;
A
#
# COMPACT_ATOMS: atom_id res chain seq x y z
N MET A 1 15.45 -5.75 26.62
CA MET A 1 14.31 -6.22 25.81
C MET A 1 13.21 -5.17 25.78
N GLU A 2 12.91 -4.52 26.91
CA GLU A 2 11.95 -3.41 27.02
C GLU A 2 12.19 -2.26 26.04
N MET A 3 13.46 -1.93 25.72
CA MET A 3 13.80 -0.84 24.81
C MET A 3 13.11 -0.94 23.43
N VAL A 4 12.97 -2.14 22.85
CA VAL A 4 12.30 -2.30 21.55
C VAL A 4 10.82 -1.97 21.66
N GLY A 5 10.15 -2.46 22.70
CA GLY A 5 8.75 -2.15 22.98
C GLY A 5 8.53 -0.66 23.22
N ILE A 6 9.38 -0.03 24.03
CA ILE A 6 9.31 1.42 24.32
C ILE A 6 9.50 2.26 23.05
N LEU A 7 10.46 1.90 22.19
CA LEU A 7 10.69 2.62 20.94
C LEU A 7 9.51 2.46 19.97
N VAL A 8 8.89 1.28 19.96
CA VAL A 8 7.68 1.04 19.15
C VAL A 8 6.49 1.84 19.68
N ASP A 9 6.26 1.84 20.99
CA ASP A 9 5.18 2.61 21.61
C ASP A 9 5.40 4.11 21.34
N LEU A 10 6.63 4.60 21.56
CA LEU A 10 7.01 5.97 21.25
C LEU A 10 6.81 6.30 19.76
N TYR A 11 7.12 5.38 18.84
CA TYR A 11 6.90 5.59 17.41
C TYR A 11 5.41 5.84 17.11
N VAL A 12 4.53 5.06 17.73
CA VAL A 12 3.08 5.12 17.56
C VAL A 12 2.50 6.37 18.24
N ASP A 13 2.89 6.66 19.48
CA ASP A 13 2.31 7.71 20.32
C ASP A 13 2.67 9.13 19.84
N ILE A 14 3.73 9.30 19.04
CA ILE A 14 4.08 10.59 18.44
C ILE A 14 3.12 10.91 17.28
N GLU A 15 1.90 11.32 17.62
CA GLU A 15 0.93 11.87 16.67
C GLU A 15 0.40 13.25 17.09
N SER A 16 0.61 13.68 18.34
CA SER A 16 -0.03 14.87 18.91
C SER A 16 0.92 16.04 19.19
N GLY A 17 0.72 17.17 18.50
CA GLY A 17 1.32 18.47 18.81
C GLY A 17 0.94 19.53 17.77
N GLU A 18 0.17 20.55 18.19
CA GLU A 18 -0.52 21.56 17.35
C GLU A 18 0.35 22.38 16.37
N ASN A 19 1.68 22.22 16.34
CA ASN A 19 2.57 23.03 15.50
C ASN A 19 3.73 22.29 14.80
N GLN A 20 3.76 20.95 14.78
CA GLN A 20 4.92 20.21 14.22
C GLN A 20 4.58 18.94 13.44
N PHE A 21 3.72 19.03 12.41
CA PHE A 21 3.50 17.91 11.49
C PHE A 21 4.81 17.32 10.91
N PHE A 22 5.84 18.14 10.72
CA PHE A 22 7.17 17.67 10.30
C PHE A 22 8.07 17.20 11.46
N GLY A 23 7.78 17.63 12.70
CA GLY A 23 8.54 17.22 13.89
C GLY A 23 8.38 15.74 14.19
N LYS A 24 7.16 15.20 14.04
CA LYS A 24 6.91 13.77 14.25
C LYS A 24 7.78 12.88 13.37
N PHE A 25 7.90 13.19 12.07
CA PHE A 25 8.72 12.39 11.16
C PHE A 25 10.21 12.45 11.53
N ARG A 26 10.70 13.59 12.03
CA ARG A 26 12.09 13.70 12.51
C ARG A 26 12.33 12.82 13.73
N THR A 27 11.42 12.82 14.70
CA THR A 27 11.54 11.95 15.88
C THR A 27 11.43 10.48 15.48
N ARG A 28 10.47 10.12 14.62
CA ARG A 28 10.32 8.77 14.05
C ARG A 28 11.55 8.33 13.27
N TRP A 29 12.24 9.25 12.60
CA TRP A 29 13.52 8.95 11.96
C TRP A 29 14.60 8.59 12.98
N HIS A 30 14.76 9.36 14.06
CA HIS A 30 15.69 9.01 15.13
C HIS A 30 15.38 7.65 15.75
N ILE A 31 14.09 7.37 16.01
CA ILE A 31 13.63 6.07 16.50
C ILE A 31 13.99 4.97 15.48
N SER A 32 13.75 5.22 14.19
CA SER A 32 14.07 4.28 13.10
C SER A 32 15.55 3.95 13.05
N GLU A 33 16.44 4.94 13.18
CA GLU A 33 17.88 4.73 13.19
C GLU A 33 18.33 3.92 14.41
N VAL A 34 17.76 4.18 15.59
CA VAL A 34 18.02 3.37 16.79
C VAL A 34 17.51 1.93 16.58
N LEU A 35 16.30 1.74 16.08
CA LEU A 35 15.74 0.42 15.78
C LEU A 35 16.60 -0.35 14.78
N LYS A 36 17.09 0.29 13.71
CA LYS A 36 18.02 -0.31 12.74
C LYS A 36 19.33 -0.75 13.37
N LEU A 37 19.90 0.06 14.28
CA LEU A 37 21.13 -0.30 14.99
C LEU A 37 20.90 -1.49 15.92
N LEU A 38 19.80 -1.47 16.68
CA LEU A 38 19.42 -2.58 17.55
C LEU A 38 19.20 -3.87 16.73
N TRP A 39 18.67 -3.75 15.52
CA TRP A 39 18.40 -4.88 14.62
C TRP A 39 19.63 -5.71 14.23
N LYS A 40 20.84 -5.13 14.32
CA LYS A 40 22.09 -5.88 14.10
C LYS A 40 22.32 -6.95 15.15
N SER A 41 21.61 -6.88 16.28
CA SER A 41 21.67 -7.86 17.36
C SER A 41 20.48 -8.83 17.29
N PRO A 42 20.72 -10.15 17.15
CA PRO A 42 19.64 -11.15 17.11
C PRO A 42 18.69 -11.08 18.31
N ARG A 43 19.19 -10.71 19.49
CA ARG A 43 18.39 -10.56 20.71
C ARG A 43 17.31 -9.47 20.58
N HIS A 44 17.61 -8.39 19.88
CA HIS A 44 16.66 -7.28 19.69
C HIS A 44 15.71 -7.54 18.52
N SER A 45 16.16 -8.18 17.44
CA SER A 45 15.25 -8.60 16.36
C SER A 45 14.21 -9.61 16.84
N GLU A 46 14.59 -10.52 17.74
CA GLU A 46 13.65 -11.45 18.39
C GLU A 46 12.71 -10.76 19.36
N ALA A 47 13.09 -9.61 19.94
CA ALA A 47 12.20 -8.87 20.84
C ALA A 47 10.98 -8.30 20.11
N LEU A 48 11.11 -7.94 18.82
CA LEU A 48 9.97 -7.47 18.03
C LEU A 48 8.94 -8.58 17.80
N LYS A 49 9.39 -9.81 17.54
CA LYS A 49 8.51 -10.96 17.36
C LYS A 49 7.70 -11.31 18.62
N ARG A 50 8.18 -10.86 19.79
CA ARG A 50 7.54 -11.07 21.10
C ARG A 50 6.64 -9.92 21.51
N LEU A 51 6.49 -8.88 20.68
CA LEU A 51 5.50 -7.86 20.95
C LEU A 51 4.10 -8.45 20.82
N GLU A 52 3.19 -7.92 21.64
CA GLU A 52 1.78 -8.25 21.53
C GLU A 52 1.26 -7.96 20.11
N PRO A 53 0.42 -8.85 19.52
CA PRO A 53 -0.04 -8.70 18.14
C PRO A 53 -0.65 -7.31 17.84
N SER A 54 -1.48 -6.78 18.74
CA SER A 54 -2.10 -5.46 18.59
C SER A 54 -1.09 -4.32 18.57
N ARG A 55 0.01 -4.44 19.31
CA ARG A 55 1.11 -3.47 19.33
C ARG A 55 1.90 -3.53 18.03
N SER A 56 2.23 -4.72 17.55
CA SER A 56 2.88 -4.91 16.26
C SER A 56 2.01 -4.38 15.11
N LEU A 57 0.71 -4.65 15.11
CA LEU A 57 -0.21 -4.14 14.09
C LEU A 57 -0.26 -2.62 14.05
N ARG A 58 -0.39 -1.95 15.20
CA ARG A 58 -0.36 -0.47 15.27
C ARG A 58 0.96 0.10 14.77
N PHE A 59 2.08 -0.53 15.12
CA PHE A 59 3.39 -0.10 14.64
C PHE A 59 3.54 -0.22 13.12
N ILE A 60 3.18 -1.37 12.54
CA ILE A 60 3.23 -1.56 11.08
C ILE A 60 2.26 -0.61 10.37
N ASN A 61 1.08 -0.39 10.94
CA ASN A 61 0.10 0.56 10.40
C ASN A 61 0.66 1.98 10.32
N MET A 62 1.29 2.47 11.40
CA MET A 62 1.94 3.79 11.44
C MET A 62 3.12 3.88 10.48
N LEU A 63 3.96 2.84 10.43
CA LEU A 63 5.10 2.78 9.52
C LEU A 63 4.65 2.83 8.05
N ALA A 64 3.53 2.18 7.72
CA ALA A 64 2.92 2.25 6.41
C ALA A 64 2.33 3.62 6.08
N ASN A 65 1.65 4.27 7.05
CA ASN A 65 1.17 5.65 6.87
C ASN A 65 2.31 6.60 6.52
N ASP A 66 3.40 6.53 7.28
CA ASP A 66 4.57 7.37 7.05
C ASP A 66 5.20 7.10 5.69
N ALA A 67 5.43 5.83 5.36
CA ALA A 67 6.03 5.44 4.09
C ALA A 67 5.18 5.93 2.90
N ILE A 68 3.86 5.78 2.97
CA ILE A 68 2.94 6.23 1.92
C ILE A 68 3.03 7.75 1.75
N TRP A 69 2.77 8.49 2.84
CA TRP A 69 2.74 9.94 2.77
C TRP A 69 4.09 10.53 2.33
N LEU A 70 5.19 10.05 2.93
CA LEU A 70 6.53 10.55 2.63
C LEU A 70 6.95 10.25 1.19
N LEU A 71 6.65 9.07 0.66
CA LEU A 71 7.00 8.74 -0.73
C LEU A 71 6.19 9.56 -1.72
N ASP A 72 4.89 9.70 -1.52
CA ASP A 72 4.05 10.46 -2.44
C ASP A 72 4.41 11.94 -2.43
N GLU A 73 4.59 12.52 -1.25
CA GLU A 73 4.99 13.91 -1.11
C GLU A 73 6.38 14.16 -1.72
N SER A 74 7.32 13.23 -1.54
CA SER A 74 8.65 13.34 -2.13
C SER A 74 8.62 13.21 -3.65
N LEU A 75 7.85 12.27 -4.20
CA LEU A 75 7.74 12.09 -5.66
C LEU A 75 7.03 13.27 -6.33
N LYS A 76 6.01 13.84 -5.69
CA LYS A 76 5.34 15.06 -6.14
C LYS A 76 6.31 16.24 -6.22
N LYS A 77 7.07 16.50 -5.15
CA LYS A 77 8.08 17.58 -5.13
C LYS A 77 9.19 17.37 -6.16
N LEU A 78 9.60 16.12 -6.36
CA LEU A 78 10.58 15.76 -7.38
C LEU A 78 10.06 16.06 -8.80
N GLU A 79 8.77 15.84 -9.05
CA GLU A 79 8.12 16.22 -10.31
C GLU A 79 8.06 17.74 -10.50
N GLU A 80 7.72 18.50 -9.45
CA GLU A 80 7.71 19.97 -9.49
C GLU A 80 9.12 20.53 -9.79
N ILE A 81 10.16 19.99 -9.14
CA ILE A 81 11.56 20.37 -9.42
C ILE A 81 11.97 20.00 -10.84
N HIS A 82 11.59 18.81 -11.32
CA HIS A 82 11.87 18.39 -12.68
C HIS A 82 11.26 19.36 -13.71
N LYS A 83 9.99 19.76 -13.52
CA LYS A 83 9.31 20.73 -14.38
C LYS A 83 10.03 22.08 -14.38
N TYR A 84 10.34 22.61 -13.19
CA TYR A 84 11.07 23.87 -13.06
C TYR A 84 12.40 23.86 -13.84
N GLN A 85 13.21 22.82 -13.65
CA GLN A 85 14.52 22.67 -14.31
C GLN A 85 14.39 22.39 -15.82
N ALA A 86 13.34 21.69 -16.25
CA ALA A 86 13.09 21.42 -17.65
C ALA A 86 12.70 22.70 -18.41
N ASP A 87 11.89 23.58 -17.80
CA ASP A 87 11.49 24.86 -18.36
C ASP A 87 12.71 25.79 -18.55
N GLU A 88 13.61 25.85 -17.55
CA GLU A 88 14.86 26.61 -17.67
C GLU A 88 15.73 26.09 -18.83
N LYS A 89 15.88 24.77 -18.94
CA LYS A 89 16.64 24.15 -20.03
C LYS A 89 16.02 24.38 -21.39
N ALA A 90 14.70 24.34 -21.50
CA ALA A 90 13.99 24.55 -22.76
C ALA A 90 14.16 25.99 -23.25
N ALA A 91 14.08 26.98 -22.37
CA ALA A 91 14.29 28.38 -22.71
C ALA A 91 15.72 28.63 -23.25
N VAL A 92 16.73 28.10 -22.56
CA VAL A 92 18.14 28.20 -22.98
C VAL A 92 18.38 27.47 -24.31
N ALA A 93 17.79 26.29 -24.49
CA ALA A 93 17.93 25.51 -25.73
C ALA A 93 17.28 26.20 -26.95
N ALA A 94 16.23 27.00 -26.74
CA ALA A 94 15.58 27.79 -27.78
C ALA A 94 16.35 29.08 -28.15
N GLY A 95 17.54 29.32 -27.57
CA GLY A 95 18.33 30.53 -27.79
C GLY A 95 17.78 31.77 -27.07
N GLY A 96 16.82 31.59 -26.16
CA GLY A 96 16.31 32.64 -25.28
C GLY A 96 17.11 32.74 -23.99
N GLU A 97 16.92 33.83 -23.26
CA GLU A 97 17.34 33.90 -21.85
C GLU A 97 16.46 32.96 -21.00
N PRO A 98 17.01 32.40 -19.91
CA PRO A 98 16.19 31.70 -18.92
C PRO A 98 14.99 32.58 -18.51
N PRO A 99 13.83 32.00 -18.19
CA PRO A 99 12.68 32.78 -17.74
C PRO A 99 13.11 33.72 -16.62
N GLN A 100 12.78 35.01 -16.71
CA GLN A 100 13.18 36.00 -15.71
C GLN A 100 12.35 35.79 -14.44
N ARG A 101 12.76 34.79 -13.63
CA ARG A 101 12.09 34.39 -12.39
C ARG A 101 12.30 35.47 -11.33
N SER A 102 11.21 35.86 -10.68
CA SER A 102 11.23 36.80 -9.56
C SER A 102 12.11 36.26 -8.41
N ALA A 103 12.58 37.17 -7.56
CA ALA A 103 13.32 36.78 -6.35
C ALA A 103 12.49 35.88 -5.41
N GLN A 104 11.16 35.99 -5.46
CA GLN A 104 10.23 35.14 -4.72
C GLN A 104 10.22 33.71 -5.27
N GLU A 105 10.03 33.53 -6.58
CA GLU A 105 10.05 32.19 -7.21
C GLU A 105 11.36 31.44 -6.95
N GLN A 106 12.50 32.13 -6.95
CA GLN A 106 13.79 31.52 -6.63
C GLN A 106 13.91 31.11 -5.15
N ARG A 107 13.27 31.86 -4.23
CA ARG A 107 13.19 31.48 -2.81
C ARG A 107 12.31 30.25 -2.64
N ASP A 108 11.14 30.24 -3.28
CA ASP A 108 10.18 29.13 -3.23
C ASP A 108 10.81 27.85 -3.80
N PHE A 109 11.55 27.96 -4.90
CA PHE A 109 12.28 26.82 -5.46
C PHE A 109 13.34 26.28 -4.49
N ARG A 110 14.16 27.14 -3.87
CA ARG A 110 15.15 26.70 -2.85
C ARG A 110 14.48 26.03 -1.66
N GLN A 111 13.32 26.53 -1.23
CA GLN A 111 12.54 25.91 -0.16
C GLN A 111 12.01 24.53 -0.58
N LEU A 112 11.48 24.41 -1.80
CA LEU A 112 11.02 23.15 -2.38
C LEU A 112 12.14 22.11 -2.43
N GLU A 113 13.35 22.50 -2.83
CA GLU A 113 14.52 21.63 -2.84
C GLU A 113 14.88 21.12 -1.43
N GLY A 114 14.91 22.01 -0.43
CA GLY A 114 15.18 21.64 0.96
C GLY A 114 14.12 20.72 1.56
N GLN A 115 12.84 20.97 1.22
CA GLN A 115 11.73 20.10 1.62
C GLN A 115 11.86 18.71 0.99
N LEU A 116 12.14 18.62 -0.32
CA LEU A 116 12.34 17.34 -0.99
C LEU A 116 13.47 16.55 -0.36
N GLU A 117 14.63 17.17 -0.11
CA GLU A 117 15.76 16.48 0.52
C GLU A 117 15.36 15.88 1.88
N SER A 118 14.70 16.66 2.72
CA SER A 118 14.25 16.22 4.04
C SER A 118 13.22 15.09 3.93
N THR A 119 12.16 15.27 3.16
CA THR A 119 11.07 14.28 3.03
C THR A 119 11.57 12.99 2.39
N MET A 120 12.42 13.06 1.35
CA MET A 120 12.95 11.86 0.69
C MET A 120 13.90 11.09 1.60
N ARG A 121 14.67 11.76 2.46
CA ARG A 121 15.50 11.10 3.48
C ARG A 121 14.64 10.27 4.44
N LEU A 122 13.53 10.85 4.90
CA LEU A 122 12.58 10.19 5.78
C LEU A 122 11.86 9.03 5.07
N ALA A 123 11.46 9.22 3.80
CA ALA A 123 10.85 8.18 2.98
C ALA A 123 11.76 6.96 2.85
N ASN A 124 13.03 7.17 2.47
CA ASN A 124 14.02 6.10 2.37
C ASN A 124 14.17 5.35 3.70
N ALA A 125 14.25 6.07 4.81
CA ALA A 125 14.43 5.45 6.12
C ALA A 125 13.21 4.61 6.54
N SER A 126 11.99 5.09 6.25
CA SER A 126 10.73 4.40 6.59
C SER A 126 10.57 3.12 5.77
N VAL A 127 10.83 3.18 4.46
CA VAL A 127 10.80 1.99 3.57
C VAL A 127 11.87 0.97 3.95
N GLU A 128 13.08 1.43 4.28
CA GLU A 128 14.16 0.55 4.74
C GLU A 128 13.79 -0.13 6.07
N LEU A 129 13.25 0.61 7.03
CA LEU A 129 12.78 0.02 8.29
C LEU A 129 11.68 -1.02 8.04
N MET A 130 10.71 -0.70 7.19
CA MET A 130 9.64 -1.63 6.83
C MET A 130 10.19 -2.92 6.20
N TRP A 131 11.15 -2.78 5.28
CA TRP A 131 11.84 -3.92 4.67
C TRP A 131 12.63 -4.75 5.69
N LEU A 132 13.27 -4.12 6.68
CA LEU A 132 13.97 -4.83 7.75
C LEU A 132 12.99 -5.58 8.66
N VAL A 133 11.87 -4.95 9.02
CA VAL A 133 10.86 -5.52 9.90
C VAL A 133 10.15 -6.71 9.26
N SER A 134 9.78 -6.60 7.99
CA SER A 134 9.15 -7.69 7.23
C SER A 134 10.07 -8.91 7.09
N ARG A 135 11.40 -8.78 7.15
CA ARG A 135 12.33 -9.93 7.08
C ARG A 135 12.25 -10.85 8.28
N SER A 136 11.91 -10.33 9.46
CA SER A 136 11.86 -11.13 10.68
C SER A 136 10.46 -11.28 11.24
N HIS A 137 9.52 -10.39 10.92
CA HIS A 137 8.19 -10.40 11.52
C HIS A 137 7.12 -10.13 10.46
N VAL A 138 6.86 -11.15 9.64
CA VAL A 138 5.88 -11.09 8.53
C VAL A 138 4.44 -11.03 9.03
N THR A 139 4.13 -11.70 10.14
CA THR A 139 2.76 -11.93 10.62
C THR A 139 1.88 -10.67 10.66
N PRO A 140 2.31 -9.51 11.20
CA PRO A 140 1.46 -8.33 11.25
C PRO A 140 1.23 -7.67 9.88
N PHE A 141 2.09 -7.92 8.89
CA PHE A 141 1.88 -7.43 7.53
C PHE A 141 0.85 -8.26 6.77
N THR A 142 0.73 -9.54 7.12
CA THR A 142 -0.18 -10.51 6.47
C THR A 142 -1.40 -10.83 7.32
N ASP A 143 -1.65 -10.05 8.37
CA ASP A 143 -2.86 -10.11 9.17
C ASP A 143 -4.08 -9.71 8.31
N ASP A 144 -5.25 -10.28 8.59
CA ASP A 144 -6.47 -10.06 7.80
C ASP A 144 -6.84 -8.57 7.69
N ILE A 145 -6.50 -7.77 8.71
CA ILE A 145 -6.77 -6.32 8.73
C ILE A 145 -5.79 -5.56 7.81
N MET A 146 -4.59 -6.09 7.58
CA MET A 146 -3.47 -5.38 6.96
C MET A 146 -3.07 -5.91 5.58
N VAL A 147 -3.30 -7.19 5.29
CA VAL A 147 -2.75 -7.88 4.13
C VAL A 147 -3.11 -7.22 2.80
N GLU A 148 -4.38 -6.83 2.63
CA GLU A 148 -4.86 -6.17 1.42
C GLU A 148 -4.23 -4.78 1.26
N ARG A 149 -4.16 -4.03 2.36
CA ARG A 149 -3.52 -2.71 2.40
C ARG A 149 -2.04 -2.78 2.04
N MET A 150 -1.33 -3.79 2.56
CA MET A 150 0.08 -4.01 2.24
C MET A 150 0.27 -4.42 0.78
N ALA A 151 -0.60 -5.28 0.25
CA ALA A 151 -0.60 -5.65 -1.17
C ALA A 151 -0.75 -4.41 -2.05
N GLN A 152 -1.77 -3.58 -1.80
CA GLN A 152 -2.01 -2.33 -2.54
C GLN A 152 -0.82 -1.37 -2.45
N MET A 153 -0.29 -1.12 -1.24
CA MET A 153 0.84 -0.23 -1.05
C MET A 153 2.09 -0.70 -1.81
N VAL A 154 2.45 -1.98 -1.66
CA VAL A 154 3.64 -2.55 -2.30
C VAL A 154 3.49 -2.57 -3.82
N SER A 155 2.32 -2.96 -4.32
CA SER A 155 2.01 -2.96 -5.74
C SER A 155 2.07 -1.57 -6.35
N TYR A 156 1.45 -0.60 -5.68
CA TYR A 156 1.50 0.82 -6.06
C TYR A 156 2.93 1.32 -6.24
N TYR A 157 3.79 1.11 -5.24
CA TYR A 157 5.16 1.63 -5.33
C TYR A 157 6.06 0.85 -6.29
N ILE A 158 5.89 -0.46 -6.45
CA ILE A 158 6.58 -1.22 -7.50
C ILE A 158 6.20 -0.65 -8.87
N SER A 159 4.92 -0.42 -9.12
CA SER A 159 4.42 0.13 -10.38
C SER A 159 4.86 1.57 -10.60
N LYS A 160 4.72 2.43 -9.59
CA LYS A 160 5.10 3.86 -9.66
C LYS A 160 6.58 4.04 -9.93
N LEU A 161 7.46 3.33 -9.19
CA LEU A 161 8.91 3.42 -9.35
C LEU A 161 9.41 2.86 -10.69
N ASN A 162 8.70 1.92 -11.29
CA ASN A 162 9.00 1.39 -12.64
C ASN A 162 8.16 2.05 -13.73
N GLY A 163 7.27 2.98 -13.38
CA GLY A 163 6.37 3.67 -14.28
C GLY A 163 7.08 4.73 -15.11
N LYS A 164 6.45 5.11 -16.23
CA LYS A 164 6.98 6.15 -17.13
C LYS A 164 7.16 7.49 -16.41
N GLN A 165 6.27 7.81 -15.48
CA GLN A 165 6.32 9.04 -14.69
C GLN A 165 7.67 9.17 -13.98
N VAL A 166 8.02 8.20 -13.12
CA VAL A 166 9.27 8.26 -12.35
C VAL A 166 10.51 8.06 -13.23
N SER A 167 10.44 7.21 -14.26
CA SER A 167 11.59 7.01 -15.16
C SER A 167 11.96 8.26 -15.95
N ASN A 168 11.01 9.17 -16.16
CA ASN A 168 11.20 10.40 -16.91
C ASN A 168 11.66 11.57 -16.03
N LEU A 169 11.56 11.46 -14.69
CA LEU A 169 12.02 12.49 -13.76
C LEU A 169 13.54 12.62 -13.81
N LYS A 170 14.00 13.59 -14.59
CA LYS A 170 15.41 13.96 -14.71
C LYS A 170 15.64 15.26 -13.98
N VAL A 171 16.24 15.18 -12.80
CA VAL A 171 16.64 16.34 -12.02
C VAL A 171 18.15 16.50 -12.03
N GLU A 172 18.61 17.74 -11.93
CA GLU A 172 20.02 18.05 -11.74
C GLU A 172 20.50 17.61 -10.36
N ASN A 173 21.72 17.09 -10.29
CA ASN A 173 22.33 16.60 -9.04
C ASN A 173 21.38 15.70 -8.21
N PRO A 174 20.91 14.56 -8.74
CA PRO A 174 19.88 13.73 -8.08
C PRO A 174 20.30 13.22 -6.68
N LYS A 175 21.62 13.17 -6.41
CA LYS A 175 22.15 12.81 -5.09
C LYS A 175 21.77 13.82 -4.00
N LYS A 176 21.66 15.12 -4.33
CA LYS A 176 21.24 16.19 -3.41
C LYS A 176 19.92 15.83 -2.74
N TYR A 177 18.95 15.39 -3.54
CA TYR A 177 17.59 15.10 -3.08
C TYR A 177 17.44 13.75 -2.39
N GLN A 178 18.52 13.00 -2.15
CA GLN A 178 18.47 11.64 -1.60
C GLN A 178 17.58 10.66 -2.37
N PHE A 179 17.25 10.95 -3.64
CA PHE A 179 16.39 10.08 -4.43
C PHE A 179 17.18 8.87 -4.93
N LYS A 180 16.92 7.70 -4.33
CA LYS A 180 17.62 6.43 -4.60
C LYS A 180 16.64 5.40 -5.18
N PRO A 181 16.14 5.57 -6.42
CA PRO A 181 15.06 4.75 -6.97
C PRO A 181 15.40 3.25 -7.03
N ARG A 182 16.67 2.91 -7.27
CA ARG A 182 17.11 1.50 -7.27
C ARG A 182 17.02 0.87 -5.88
N THR A 183 17.38 1.61 -4.83
CA THR A 183 17.30 1.15 -3.43
C THR A 183 15.84 1.05 -2.98
N LEU A 184 15.02 2.05 -3.30
CA LEU A 184 13.58 2.00 -3.01
C LEU A 184 12.93 0.79 -3.70
N LEU A 185 13.21 0.56 -4.97
CA LEU A 185 12.70 -0.60 -5.69
C LEU A 185 13.18 -1.92 -5.08
N ARG A 186 14.46 -1.98 -4.67
CA ARG A 186 15.03 -3.15 -3.98
C ARG A 186 14.26 -3.48 -2.70
N HIS A 187 13.98 -2.47 -1.89
CA HIS A 187 13.25 -2.66 -0.64
C HIS A 187 11.79 -3.03 -0.90
N MET A 188 11.10 -2.40 -1.85
CA MET A 188 9.71 -2.72 -2.20
C MET A 188 9.55 -4.16 -2.71
N ILE A 189 10.39 -4.60 -3.64
CA ILE A 189 10.38 -6.00 -4.10
C ILE A 189 10.84 -6.95 -2.97
N GLY A 190 11.77 -6.50 -2.12
CA GLY A 190 12.17 -7.25 -0.94
C GLY A 190 11.00 -7.51 0.02
N ILE A 191 10.19 -6.48 0.31
CA ILE A 191 8.97 -6.59 1.12
C ILE A 191 8.00 -7.55 0.43
N PHE A 192 7.72 -7.34 -0.87
CA PHE A 192 6.88 -8.23 -1.65
C PHE A 192 7.27 -9.71 -1.48
N LEU A 193 8.55 -10.04 -1.66
CA LEU A 193 9.05 -11.42 -1.55
C LEU A 193 8.86 -12.02 -0.14
N GLN A 194 8.90 -11.19 0.90
CA GLN A 194 8.70 -11.63 2.28
C GLN A 194 7.22 -11.87 2.58
N LEU A 195 6.33 -11.05 2.01
CA LEU A 195 4.88 -11.17 2.20
C LEU A 195 4.24 -12.23 1.29
N ALA A 196 4.88 -12.55 0.17
CA ALA A 196 4.44 -13.55 -0.82
C ALA A 196 4.33 -14.98 -0.27
N VAL A 197 4.78 -15.24 0.96
CA VAL A 197 4.50 -16.49 1.69
C VAL A 197 3.01 -16.62 2.05
N SER A 198 2.28 -15.51 2.12
CA SER A 198 0.84 -15.50 2.35
C SER A 198 0.10 -15.61 1.02
N LYS A 199 -0.72 -16.67 0.89
CA LYS A 199 -1.62 -16.82 -0.26
C LYS A 199 -2.57 -15.62 -0.38
N ARG A 200 -3.11 -15.15 0.75
CA ARG A 200 -4.02 -14.00 0.77
C ARG A 200 -3.34 -12.73 0.26
N PHE A 201 -2.04 -12.54 0.55
CA PHE A 201 -1.28 -11.42 -0.02
C PHE A 201 -1.21 -11.50 -1.55
N LEU A 202 -0.92 -12.67 -2.12
CA LEU A 202 -0.88 -12.85 -3.58
C LEU A 202 -2.26 -12.67 -4.23
N GLU A 203 -3.33 -13.14 -3.57
CA GLU A 203 -4.71 -12.90 -3.99
C GLU A 203 -5.04 -11.41 -3.98
N SER A 204 -4.72 -10.68 -2.90
CA SER A 204 -4.93 -9.24 -2.85
C SER A 204 -4.10 -8.45 -3.87
N VAL A 205 -2.92 -8.93 -4.26
CA VAL A 205 -2.17 -8.33 -5.38
C VAL A 205 -2.87 -8.60 -6.71
N ALA A 206 -3.42 -9.80 -6.90
CA ALA A 206 -4.17 -10.16 -8.10
C ALA A 206 -5.47 -9.35 -8.25
N GLU A 207 -6.12 -9.04 -7.12
CA GLU A 207 -7.35 -8.24 -7.01
C GLU A 207 -7.09 -6.72 -7.18
N ASP A 208 -5.85 -6.24 -7.02
CA ASP A 208 -5.51 -4.81 -7.12
C ASP A 208 -5.34 -4.33 -8.57
N GLU A 209 -6.46 -4.18 -9.27
CA GLU A 209 -6.49 -3.71 -10.66
C GLU A 209 -5.96 -2.28 -10.86
N ARG A 210 -5.91 -1.47 -9.78
CA ARG A 210 -5.45 -0.08 -9.85
C ARG A 210 -3.94 0.02 -9.97
N SER A 211 -3.21 -0.87 -9.29
CA SER A 211 -1.76 -0.79 -9.22
C SER A 211 -1.02 -1.95 -9.85
N TYR A 212 -1.59 -3.16 -9.86
CA TYR A 212 -0.95 -4.33 -10.42
C TYR A 212 -1.08 -4.36 -11.95
N ASP A 213 0.06 -4.31 -12.64
CA ASP A 213 0.15 -4.60 -14.07
C ASP A 213 1.30 -5.60 -14.29
N GLN A 214 0.95 -6.75 -14.84
CA GLN A 214 1.89 -7.85 -15.07
C GLN A 214 3.10 -7.44 -15.94
N LYS A 215 2.89 -6.58 -16.95
CA LYS A 215 3.98 -6.10 -17.82
C LYS A 215 4.92 -5.17 -17.04
N VAL A 216 4.37 -4.31 -16.17
CA VAL A 216 5.14 -3.42 -15.30
C VAL A 216 5.98 -4.22 -14.30
N PHE A 217 5.42 -5.24 -13.67
CA PHE A 217 6.14 -6.09 -12.72
C PHE A 217 7.22 -6.93 -13.40
N ARG A 218 6.95 -7.52 -14.57
CA ARG A 218 7.97 -8.21 -15.37
C ARG A 218 9.11 -7.27 -15.80
N ARG A 219 8.80 -6.02 -16.14
CA ARG A 219 9.83 -5.00 -16.39
C ARG A 219 10.63 -4.67 -15.13
N ALA A 220 10.00 -4.66 -13.96
CA ALA A 220 10.70 -4.49 -12.70
C ALA A 220 11.70 -5.64 -12.48
N ALA A 221 11.30 -6.91 -12.68
CA ALA A 221 12.19 -8.07 -12.61
C ALA A 221 13.40 -7.95 -13.56
N ARG A 222 13.16 -7.59 -14.82
CA ARG A 222 14.24 -7.32 -15.80
C ARG A 222 15.17 -6.19 -15.35
N THR A 223 14.61 -5.12 -14.77
CA THR A 223 15.39 -3.99 -14.26
C THR A 223 16.26 -4.41 -13.09
N MET A 224 15.73 -5.24 -12.18
CA MET A 224 16.46 -5.80 -11.04
C MET A 224 17.65 -6.64 -11.51
N ARG A 225 17.43 -7.51 -12.49
CA ARG A 225 18.44 -8.36 -13.12
C ARG A 225 19.53 -7.53 -13.81
N ASN A 226 19.13 -6.72 -14.79
CA ASN A 226 20.06 -6.01 -15.68
C ASN A 226 20.91 -4.96 -14.94
N LYS A 227 20.40 -4.39 -13.86
CA LYS A 227 21.11 -3.38 -13.06
C LYS A 227 21.78 -3.97 -11.81
N GLY A 228 21.74 -5.29 -11.62
CA GLY A 228 22.34 -5.97 -10.46
C GLY A 228 21.79 -5.49 -9.13
N ILE A 229 20.49 -5.20 -9.06
CA ILE A 229 19.85 -4.62 -7.86
C ILE A 229 19.59 -5.70 -6.79
N ALA A 230 19.27 -6.93 -7.20
CA ALA A 230 19.09 -8.08 -6.31
C ALA A 230 19.78 -9.34 -6.87
N PRO A 231 20.08 -10.33 -6.01
CA PRO A 231 20.59 -11.63 -6.44
C PRO A 231 19.64 -12.35 -7.41
N GLU A 232 20.20 -13.13 -8.33
CA GLU A 232 19.43 -13.89 -9.33
C GLU A 232 18.34 -14.77 -8.70
N LYS A 233 18.64 -15.39 -7.55
CA LYS A 233 17.65 -16.19 -6.81
C LYS A 233 16.40 -15.39 -6.43
N GLU A 234 16.56 -14.15 -5.97
CA GLU A 234 15.42 -13.30 -5.60
C GLU A 234 14.65 -12.84 -6.83
N VAL A 235 15.34 -12.54 -7.93
CA VAL A 235 14.70 -12.18 -9.20
C VAL A 235 13.87 -13.36 -9.73
N ALA A 236 14.42 -14.57 -9.73
CA ALA A 236 13.73 -15.78 -10.16
C ALA A 236 12.52 -16.10 -9.26
N SER A 237 12.65 -15.93 -7.93
CA SER A 237 11.51 -16.06 -7.01
C SER A 237 10.42 -15.04 -7.31
N PHE A 238 10.79 -13.78 -7.57
CA PHE A 238 9.83 -12.74 -7.92
C PHE A 238 9.09 -13.11 -9.20
N GLU A 239 9.79 -13.50 -10.26
CA GLU A 239 9.21 -13.97 -11.53
C GLU A 239 8.27 -15.18 -11.34
N GLY A 240 8.63 -16.11 -10.45
CA GLY A 240 7.77 -17.24 -10.08
C GLY A 240 6.43 -16.78 -9.48
N PHE A 241 6.47 -15.85 -8.52
CA PHE A 241 5.25 -15.29 -7.94
C PHE A 241 4.41 -14.49 -8.95
N LEU A 242 5.03 -13.83 -9.93
CA LEU A 242 4.27 -13.16 -11.01
C LEU A 242 3.46 -14.15 -11.84
N THR A 243 3.98 -15.36 -12.06
CA THR A 243 3.22 -16.44 -12.73
C THR A 243 2.07 -16.89 -11.85
N THR A 244 2.29 -17.10 -10.54
CA THR A 244 1.23 -17.47 -9.59
C THR A 244 0.13 -16.42 -9.52
N ILE A 245 0.47 -15.13 -9.47
CA ILE A 245 -0.52 -14.04 -9.46
C ILE A 245 -1.35 -14.04 -10.75
N GLU A 246 -0.73 -14.26 -11.91
CA GLU A 246 -1.46 -14.37 -13.18
C GLU A 246 -2.42 -15.56 -13.18
N GLU A 247 -2.01 -16.70 -12.64
CA GLU A 247 -2.88 -17.88 -12.51
C GLU A 247 -4.06 -17.61 -11.57
N ILE A 248 -3.83 -16.89 -10.45
CA ILE A 248 -4.91 -16.46 -9.54
C ILE A 248 -5.86 -15.53 -10.29
N ALA A 249 -5.34 -14.48 -10.92
CA ALA A 249 -6.14 -13.50 -11.64
C ALA A 249 -6.93 -14.14 -12.80
N ALA A 250 -6.33 -15.09 -13.53
CA ALA A 250 -7.00 -15.82 -14.60
C ALA A 250 -8.13 -16.71 -14.06
N LYS A 251 -7.94 -17.37 -12.91
CA LYS A 251 -8.99 -18.15 -12.25
C LYS A 251 -10.15 -17.26 -11.83
N SER A 252 -9.86 -16.13 -11.16
CA SER A 252 -10.90 -15.17 -10.75
C SER A 252 -11.64 -14.58 -11.95
N ARG A 253 -10.95 -14.27 -13.05
CA ARG A 253 -11.60 -13.83 -14.30
C ARG A 253 -12.46 -14.92 -14.92
N SER A 254 -12.03 -16.18 -14.92
CA SER A 254 -12.84 -17.27 -15.47
C SER A 254 -14.07 -17.60 -14.63
N THR A 255 -14.03 -17.37 -13.30
CA THR A 255 -15.22 -17.48 -12.45
C THR A 255 -16.16 -16.29 -12.60
N ASN A 256 -15.63 -15.11 -12.92
CA ASN A 256 -16.41 -13.87 -13.02
C ASN A 256 -16.88 -13.54 -14.44
N ALA A 257 -16.22 -14.03 -15.50
CA ALA A 257 -16.59 -13.80 -16.90
C ALA A 257 -17.88 -14.54 -17.32
N ASP A 258 -18.34 -15.49 -16.51
CA ASP A 258 -19.69 -16.05 -16.66
C ASP A 258 -20.75 -15.18 -15.95
N GLY A 259 -20.36 -14.15 -15.19
CA GLY A 259 -21.19 -13.33 -14.31
C GLY A 259 -20.97 -11.81 -14.37
N ASP A 260 -20.64 -11.27 -15.56
CA ASP A 260 -20.62 -9.83 -15.85
C ASP A 260 -22.05 -9.21 -15.90
N GLU A 261 -22.91 -9.57 -14.95
CA GLU A 261 -24.17 -8.88 -14.67
C GLU A 261 -24.05 -8.15 -13.33
N ASP A 262 -23.64 -6.88 -13.44
CA ASP A 262 -23.87 -5.73 -12.58
C ASP A 262 -23.49 -5.87 -11.08
N GLU A 263 -22.30 -5.37 -10.74
CA GLU A 263 -21.96 -4.97 -9.36
C GLU A 263 -22.95 -3.91 -8.83
N ASP A 264 -23.62 -3.19 -9.74
CA ASP A 264 -24.68 -2.19 -9.49
C ASP A 264 -25.99 -2.78 -8.90
N ASP A 265 -26.18 -4.10 -8.91
CA ASP A 265 -27.38 -4.78 -8.40
C ASP A 265 -27.26 -5.26 -6.94
N ILE A 266 -26.15 -4.95 -6.25
CA ILE A 266 -25.99 -5.32 -4.83
C ILE A 266 -26.73 -4.29 -3.95
N PRO A 267 -27.70 -4.70 -3.12
CA PRO A 267 -28.36 -3.78 -2.21
C PRO A 267 -27.36 -3.07 -1.28
N ASP A 268 -27.49 -1.74 -1.15
CA ASP A 268 -26.62 -0.89 -0.31
C ASP A 268 -26.43 -1.43 1.12
N LYS A 269 -27.45 -2.10 1.68
CA LYS A 269 -27.38 -2.71 3.03
C LYS A 269 -26.32 -3.82 3.16
N TYR A 270 -25.81 -4.36 2.07
CA TYR A 270 -24.74 -5.37 2.04
C TYR A 270 -23.36 -4.77 1.77
N LEU A 271 -23.32 -3.49 1.38
CA LEU A 271 -22.10 -2.79 1.04
C LEU A 271 -21.53 -2.07 2.26
N ASP A 272 -20.21 -2.04 2.34
CA ASP A 272 -19.50 -1.23 3.33
C ASP A 272 -19.75 0.26 3.03
N PRO A 273 -20.16 1.06 4.02
CA PRO A 273 -20.53 2.46 3.83
C PRO A 273 -19.36 3.38 3.43
N LEU A 274 -18.11 2.96 3.60
CA LEU A 274 -16.93 3.74 3.22
C LEU A 274 -16.28 3.23 1.95
N MET A 275 -16.20 1.90 1.79
CA MET A 275 -15.50 1.27 0.66
C MET A 275 -16.43 0.96 -0.52
N ALA A 276 -17.74 0.96 -0.31
CA ALA A 276 -18.75 0.56 -1.29
C ALA A 276 -18.52 -0.86 -1.86
N THR A 277 -17.96 -1.75 -1.03
CA THR A 277 -17.69 -3.16 -1.35
C THR A 277 -18.52 -4.07 -0.47
N VAL A 278 -18.84 -5.29 -0.93
CA VAL A 278 -19.58 -6.27 -0.12
C VAL A 278 -18.90 -6.53 1.24
N MET A 279 -19.65 -6.41 2.32
CA MET A 279 -19.17 -6.73 3.67
C MET A 279 -19.00 -8.24 3.83
N ARG A 280 -17.82 -8.68 4.28
CA ARG A 280 -17.52 -10.09 4.57
C ARG A 280 -17.78 -10.41 6.04
N HIS A 281 -17.47 -9.47 6.92
CA HIS A 281 -17.63 -9.60 8.36
C HIS A 281 -18.34 -8.36 8.92
N PRO A 282 -19.67 -8.26 8.75
CA PRO A 282 -20.42 -7.08 9.19
C PRO A 282 -20.40 -6.94 10.71
N VAL A 283 -20.02 -5.75 11.17
CA VAL A 283 -20.03 -5.34 12.58
C VAL A 283 -20.78 -4.02 12.74
N ARG A 284 -21.52 -3.89 13.84
CA ARG A 284 -22.28 -2.69 14.20
C ARG A 284 -21.45 -1.84 15.16
N LEU A 285 -21.43 -0.54 14.87
CA LEU A 285 -20.83 0.46 15.74
C LEU A 285 -21.86 0.92 16.80
N PRO A 286 -21.53 0.89 18.10
CA PRO A 286 -22.51 1.17 19.16
C PRO A 286 -23.01 2.61 19.19
N SER A 287 -22.18 3.58 18.76
CA SER A 287 -22.51 5.00 18.78
C SER A 287 -23.34 5.42 17.55
N SER A 288 -22.83 5.21 16.34
CA SER A 288 -23.54 5.59 15.10
C SER A 288 -24.63 4.61 14.70
N LYS A 289 -24.63 3.40 15.24
CA LYS A 289 -25.48 2.27 14.83
C LYS A 289 -25.27 1.82 13.38
N MET A 290 -24.26 2.37 12.69
CA MET A 290 -23.86 1.95 11.36
C MET A 290 -23.30 0.54 11.40
N VAL A 291 -23.56 -0.22 10.34
CA VAL A 291 -22.95 -1.53 10.10
C VAL A 291 -21.93 -1.37 8.97
N MET A 292 -20.74 -1.90 9.18
CA MET A 292 -19.65 -1.85 8.21
C MET A 292 -18.77 -3.09 8.32
N ASP A 293 -17.84 -3.28 7.39
CA ASP A 293 -16.97 -4.44 7.43
C ASP A 293 -15.92 -4.32 8.54
N ARG A 294 -15.72 -5.41 9.29
CA ARG A 294 -14.77 -5.47 10.41
C ARG A 294 -13.36 -5.05 10.00
N ALA A 295 -12.86 -5.46 8.83
CA ALA A 295 -11.51 -5.11 8.41
C ALA A 295 -11.39 -3.61 8.09
N VAL A 296 -12.46 -2.96 7.63
CA VAL A 296 -12.50 -1.52 7.37
C VAL A 296 -12.47 -0.74 8.68
N ILE A 297 -13.34 -1.05 9.64
CA ILE A 297 -13.35 -0.35 10.93
C ILE A 297 -12.09 -0.61 11.75
N MET A 298 -11.57 -1.84 11.75
CA MET A 298 -10.34 -2.14 12.49
C MET A 298 -9.15 -1.33 11.97
N ARG A 299 -9.06 -1.09 10.65
CA ARG A 299 -8.04 -0.20 10.08
C ARG A 299 -8.17 1.24 10.55
N HIS A 300 -9.40 1.75 10.65
CA HIS A 300 -9.64 3.08 11.24
C HIS A 300 -9.16 3.13 12.69
N LEU A 301 -9.51 2.14 13.50
CA LEU A 301 -9.13 2.02 14.91
C LEU A 301 -7.62 1.86 15.15
N LEU A 302 -6.86 1.40 14.14
CA LEU A 302 -5.39 1.41 14.21
C LEU A 302 -4.78 2.81 14.09
N ASN A 303 -5.55 3.79 13.61
CA ASN A 303 -5.15 5.19 13.51
C ASN A 303 -5.76 6.04 14.62
N ASP A 304 -7.06 5.87 14.87
CA ASP A 304 -7.82 6.65 15.83
C ASP A 304 -8.94 5.80 16.45
N GLU A 305 -9.01 5.77 17.78
CA GLU A 305 -10.02 5.02 18.55
C GLU A 305 -11.36 5.78 18.60
N THR A 306 -11.90 6.08 17.42
CA THR A 306 -13.14 6.83 17.24
C THR A 306 -14.06 6.16 16.23
N ASP A 307 -15.35 6.45 16.29
CA ASP A 307 -16.33 6.09 15.28
C ASP A 307 -16.16 7.04 14.07
N PRO A 308 -15.95 6.52 12.84
CA PRO A 308 -15.65 7.36 11.68
C PRO A 308 -16.83 8.27 11.26
N PHE A 309 -18.05 8.01 11.73
CA PHE A 309 -19.26 8.76 11.34
C PHE A 309 -19.61 9.90 12.31
N ASN A 310 -19.28 9.76 13.59
CA ASN A 310 -19.63 10.76 14.61
C ASN A 310 -18.49 11.15 15.56
N ARG A 311 -17.30 10.56 15.39
CA ARG A 311 -16.08 10.79 16.19
C ARG A 311 -16.22 10.47 17.68
N ALA A 312 -17.25 9.73 18.08
CA ALA A 312 -17.37 9.23 19.45
C ALA A 312 -16.27 8.20 19.72
N LYS A 313 -15.83 8.08 20.98
CA LYS A 313 -14.82 7.08 21.36
C LYS A 313 -15.31 5.66 21.01
N LEU A 314 -14.48 4.91 20.32
CA LEU A 314 -14.77 3.55 19.87
C LEU A 314 -13.49 2.70 19.96
N THR A 315 -13.58 1.54 20.58
CA THR A 315 -12.48 0.57 20.65
C THR A 315 -12.89 -0.74 20.00
N SER A 316 -11.93 -1.60 19.66
CA SER A 316 -12.19 -2.84 18.91
C SER A 316 -13.11 -3.83 19.64
N ASP A 317 -13.08 -3.80 20.97
CA ASP A 317 -13.92 -4.61 21.87
C ASP A 317 -15.37 -4.12 21.94
N MET A 318 -15.63 -2.87 21.55
CA MET A 318 -16.98 -2.31 21.49
C MET A 318 -17.74 -2.69 20.22
N LEU A 319 -17.10 -3.39 19.27
CA LEU A 319 -17.72 -3.79 18.00
C LEU A 319 -18.68 -4.97 18.21
N GLU A 320 -19.92 -4.80 17.76
CA GLU A 320 -20.95 -5.83 17.86
C GLU A 320 -21.03 -6.63 16.55
N ASP A 321 -20.74 -7.93 16.55
CA ASP A 321 -20.89 -8.76 15.35
C ASP A 321 -22.37 -8.87 14.92
N VAL A 322 -22.64 -8.84 13.61
CA VAL A 322 -24.00 -8.94 13.05
C VAL A 322 -24.14 -10.26 12.26
N PRO A 323 -24.22 -11.43 12.94
CA PRO A 323 -24.20 -12.74 12.27
C PRO A 323 -25.39 -12.96 11.34
N GLU A 324 -26.55 -12.38 11.66
CA GLU A 324 -27.75 -12.46 10.82
C GLU A 324 -27.53 -11.80 9.45
N LEU A 325 -26.94 -10.60 9.42
CA LEU A 325 -26.61 -9.91 8.18
C LEU A 325 -25.51 -10.65 7.42
N LYS A 326 -24.53 -11.21 8.12
CA LYS A 326 -23.50 -12.05 7.48
C LYS A 326 -24.13 -13.22 6.73
N ALA A 327 -25.03 -13.96 7.37
CA ALA A 327 -25.73 -15.09 6.76
C ALA A 327 -26.62 -14.64 5.58
N GLU A 328 -27.26 -13.48 5.70
CA GLU A 328 -28.06 -12.88 4.62
C GLU A 328 -27.20 -12.53 3.39
N ILE A 329 -26.03 -11.90 3.60
CA ILE A 329 -25.07 -11.58 2.54
C ILE A 329 -24.56 -12.86 1.88
N GLU A 330 -24.13 -13.86 2.66
CA GLU A 330 -23.65 -15.14 2.13
C GLU A 330 -24.71 -15.85 1.30
N ALA A 331 -25.96 -15.89 1.78
CA ALA A 331 -27.08 -16.47 1.04
C ALA A 331 -27.37 -15.71 -0.26
N PHE A 332 -27.31 -14.38 -0.23
CA PHE A 332 -27.51 -13.54 -1.42
C PHE A 332 -26.43 -13.79 -2.47
N MET A 333 -25.16 -13.85 -2.07
CA MET A 333 -24.04 -14.11 -2.98
C MET A 333 -24.11 -15.51 -3.59
N GLN A 334 -24.43 -16.54 -2.79
CA GLN A 334 -24.62 -17.91 -3.29
C GLN A 334 -25.79 -18.01 -4.29
N GLN A 335 -26.90 -17.31 -4.02
CA GLN A 335 -28.03 -17.28 -4.97
C GLN A 335 -27.63 -16.65 -6.30
N ARG A 336 -26.81 -15.59 -6.29
CA ARG A 336 -26.27 -15.00 -7.52
C ARG A 336 -25.39 -16.00 -8.27
N GLU A 337 -24.40 -16.59 -7.61
CA GLU A 337 -23.49 -17.58 -8.22
C GLU A 337 -24.25 -18.76 -8.86
N SER A 338 -25.32 -19.25 -8.22
CA SER A 338 -26.15 -20.34 -8.73
C SER A 338 -27.02 -19.97 -9.93
N LYS A 339 -27.51 -18.72 -10.00
CA LYS A 339 -28.28 -18.23 -11.14
C LYS A 339 -27.39 -18.06 -12.37
N THR A 340 -26.18 -17.55 -12.16
CA THR A 340 -25.14 -17.39 -13.19
C THR A 340 -24.72 -18.73 -13.80
N THR A 341 -24.62 -19.80 -13.00
CA THR A 341 -24.29 -21.15 -13.52
C THR A 341 -25.43 -21.86 -14.24
N THR A 342 -26.69 -21.45 -14.01
CA THR A 342 -27.86 -22.09 -14.63
C THR A 342 -28.25 -21.44 -15.96
N SER A 343 -27.98 -20.14 -16.14
CA SER A 343 -28.26 -19.42 -17.40
C SER A 343 -27.27 -19.72 -18.53
N SER A 344 -26.04 -20.18 -18.23
CA SER A 344 -25.01 -20.51 -19.22
C SER A 344 -25.14 -21.90 -19.88
N GLY A 345 -26.10 -22.74 -19.43
CA GLY A 345 -26.31 -24.11 -19.93
C GLY A 345 -27.39 -24.29 -21.01
N GLY A 346 -28.09 -23.23 -21.43
CA GLY A 346 -29.32 -23.33 -22.24
C GLY A 346 -29.23 -22.65 -23.61
N GLY A 347 -28.30 -23.06 -24.48
CA GLY A 347 -28.13 -22.40 -25.79
C GLY A 347 -27.50 -23.28 -26.86
N GLY A 348 -28.00 -24.49 -27.08
CA GLY A 348 -27.47 -25.36 -28.13
C GLY A 348 -28.30 -26.61 -28.37
N GLY A 349 -29.47 -26.48 -29.01
CA GLY A 349 -30.24 -27.65 -29.39
C GLY A 349 -31.49 -27.35 -30.19
N GLY A 350 -31.35 -27.30 -31.52
CA GLY A 350 -32.35 -27.87 -32.42
C GLY A 350 -33.00 -26.89 -33.39
N ASP A 351 -32.37 -26.73 -34.57
CA ASP A 351 -33.11 -26.46 -35.79
C ASP A 351 -32.50 -27.30 -36.93
N GLN A 352 -32.83 -28.59 -36.94
CA GLN A 352 -32.65 -29.45 -38.12
C GLN A 352 -33.99 -29.50 -38.85
N LYS A 353 -34.00 -28.82 -40.01
CA LYS A 353 -35.02 -28.93 -41.06
C LYS A 353 -35.26 -30.39 -41.44
N GLU A 354 -36.50 -30.83 -41.37
CA GLU A 354 -36.99 -31.95 -42.17
C GLU A 354 -37.86 -31.42 -43.33
N LYS A 355 -37.40 -31.81 -44.52
CA LYS A 355 -38.07 -31.92 -45.83
C LYS A 355 -38.34 -30.66 -46.65
#